data_AF-A0A3D1FAP7-F1
#
_entry.id   AF-A0A3D1FAP7-F1
#
_cell.length_a   1.000
_cell.length_b   1.000
_cell.length_c   1.000
_cell.angle_alpha   90.00
_cell.angle_beta   90.00
_cell.angle_gamma   90.00
#
_symmetry.space_group_name_H-M   'P 1'
#
loop_
_entity.id
_entity.type
_entity.pdbx_description
1 polymer ?
#
loop_
_entity_poly.entity_id
_entity_poly.type
_entity_poly.pdbx_seq_one_letter_code
_entity_poly.pdbx_strand_id
1 'polypeptide(L)'
;GCEYMTGGRVIVLGRTGRNFGAGMSGGIAYVYDKNGDFKNKCNMEMVALEKSDADDELTIRDLLHNHYRYTNSPVAKQMLDNFNDTLKKFVKVMPLEYKRILEQKKLEKKLDLAEVSD
;
A
#
# COMPACT_ATOMS: atom_id res chain seq x y z
N GLY A 1 10.43 0.90 10.54
CA GLY A 1 9.60 -0.14 9.88
C GLY A 1 9.53 0.17 8.40
N CYS A 2 9.63 -0.83 7.51
CA CYS A 2 9.92 -0.64 6.07
C CYS A 2 11.11 0.30 5.81
N GLU A 3 12.08 0.28 6.72
CA GLU A 3 13.29 1.08 6.60
C GLU A 3 14.19 0.44 5.54
N TYR A 4 14.76 1.26 4.65
CA TYR A 4 15.58 0.79 3.53
C TYR A 4 14.90 -0.24 2.61
N MET A 5 13.57 -0.27 2.57
CA MET A 5 12.85 -1.17 1.66
C MET A 5 13.07 -0.72 0.21
N THR A 6 13.53 -1.64 -0.64
CA THR A 6 13.92 -1.41 -2.04
C THR A 6 12.97 -2.05 -3.06
N GLY A 7 12.01 -2.86 -2.61
CA GLY A 7 11.08 -3.55 -3.49
C GLY A 7 10.09 -4.43 -2.74
N GLY A 8 9.16 -5.02 -3.48
CA GLY A 8 8.12 -5.91 -2.95
C GLY A 8 6.90 -5.17 -2.41
N ARG A 9 6.05 -5.94 -1.71
CA ARG A 9 4.80 -5.46 -1.12
C ARG A 9 4.72 -5.88 0.34
N VAL A 10 4.32 -4.95 1.21
CA VAL A 10 4.12 -5.19 2.63
C VAL A 10 2.69 -4.81 3.02
N ILE A 11 2.06 -5.61 3.89
CA ILE A 11 0.81 -5.24 4.54
C ILE A 11 1.02 -5.26 6.06
N VAL A 12 0.53 -4.23 6.75
CA VAL A 12 0.63 -4.10 8.21
C VAL A 12 -0.78 -3.98 8.78
N LEU A 13 -1.21 -5.00 9.52
CA LEU A 13 -2.59 -5.13 10.04
C LEU A 13 -2.79 -4.48 11.42
N GLY A 14 -1.77 -3.80 11.93
CA GLY A 14 -1.74 -3.27 13.29
C GLY A 14 -0.92 -2.00 13.43
N ARG A 15 -0.59 -1.66 14.68
CA ARG A 15 0.14 -0.42 15.00
C ARG A 15 1.54 -0.46 14.43
N THR A 16 2.01 0.70 13.98
CA THR A 16 3.39 0.95 13.56
C THR A 16 4.13 1.81 14.58
N GLY A 17 5.46 1.71 14.56
CA GLY A 17 6.35 2.60 15.30
C GLY A 17 6.65 3.90 14.53
N ARG A 18 7.39 4.81 15.17
CA ARG A 18 7.88 6.05 14.56
C ARG A 18 8.90 5.76 13.45
N ASN A 19 9.17 6.77 12.63
CA ASN A 19 10.15 6.73 11.55
C ASN A 19 9.86 5.60 10.51
N PHE A 20 8.59 5.32 10.26
CA PHE A 20 8.20 4.35 9.23
C PHE A 20 8.60 4.85 7.84
N GLY A 21 9.14 3.98 6.99
CA GLY A 21 9.51 4.32 5.61
C GLY A 21 10.81 5.13 5.46
N ALA A 22 11.60 5.30 6.52
CA ALA A 22 12.89 5.99 6.41
C ALA A 22 13.83 5.25 5.43
N GLY A 23 14.42 5.99 4.49
CA GLY A 23 15.27 5.41 3.45
C GLY A 23 14.55 4.43 2.48
N MET A 24 13.22 4.37 2.49
CA MET A 24 12.45 3.52 1.59
C MET A 24 12.59 4.05 0.15
N SER A 25 13.17 3.25 -0.73
CA SER A 25 13.49 3.62 -2.12
C SER A 25 12.74 2.80 -3.17
N GLY A 26 12.11 1.68 -2.80
CA GLY A 26 11.23 0.94 -3.70
C GLY A 26 10.15 0.10 -3.02
N GLY A 27 9.15 -0.31 -3.81
CA GLY A 27 8.03 -1.13 -3.36
C GLY A 27 6.86 -0.34 -2.77
N ILE A 28 5.88 -1.07 -2.22
CA ILE A 28 4.62 -0.50 -1.69
C ILE A 28 4.32 -1.12 -0.33
N ALA A 29 3.95 -0.30 0.66
CA ALA A 29 3.41 -0.79 1.92
C ALA A 29 1.97 -0.33 2.13
N TYR A 30 1.10 -1.21 2.61
CA TYR A 30 -0.27 -0.90 3.01
C TYR A 30 -0.39 -1.00 4.52
N VAL A 31 -0.69 0.11 5.19
CA VAL A 31 -0.76 0.18 6.65
C VAL A 31 -2.19 0.42 7.09
N TYR A 32 -2.73 -0.46 7.94
CA TYR A 32 -4.06 -0.29 8.51
C TYR A 32 -4.04 0.78 9.61
N ASP A 33 -4.46 2.00 9.27
CA ASP A 33 -4.48 3.14 10.17
C ASP A 33 -5.83 3.23 10.91
N LYS A 34 -5.99 2.38 11.92
CA LYS A 34 -7.22 2.32 12.73
C LYS A 34 -7.58 3.66 13.39
N ASN A 35 -6.58 4.46 13.76
CA ASN A 35 -6.75 5.67 14.59
C ASN A 35 -6.61 6.97 13.79
N GLY A 36 -6.22 6.92 12.52
CA GLY A 36 -5.95 8.11 11.72
C GLY A 36 -4.66 8.86 12.12
N ASP A 37 -3.76 8.19 12.85
CA ASP A 37 -2.56 8.81 13.44
C ASP A 37 -1.26 8.36 12.75
N PHE A 38 -1.35 7.54 11.70
CA PHE A 38 -0.19 6.94 11.05
C PHE A 38 0.74 7.98 10.40
N LYS A 39 0.18 9.07 9.85
CA LYS A 39 0.96 10.15 9.24
C LYS A 39 2.03 10.71 10.18
N ASN A 40 1.73 10.82 11.48
CA ASN A 40 2.66 11.35 12.49
C ASN A 40 3.81 10.38 12.83
N LYS A 41 3.75 9.14 12.32
CA LYS A 41 4.74 8.09 12.54
C LYS A 41 5.60 7.84 11.31
N CYS A 42 5.27 8.44 10.16
CA CYS A 42 5.98 8.24 8.91
C CYS A 42 7.12 9.25 8.76
N ASN A 43 8.26 8.78 8.27
CA ASN A 43 9.29 9.65 7.74
C ASN A 43 8.90 10.04 6.32
N MET A 44 8.61 11.32 6.10
CA MET A 44 8.09 11.84 4.83
C MET A 44 9.19 12.34 3.88
N GLU A 45 10.47 12.11 4.19
CA GLU A 45 11.59 12.59 3.37
C GLU A 45 11.58 11.98 1.96
N MET A 46 11.29 10.68 1.87
CA MET A 46 11.38 9.93 0.60
C MET A 46 10.08 9.25 0.19
N VAL A 47 9.03 9.28 1.02
CA VAL A 47 7.78 8.56 0.76
C VAL A 47 6.58 9.49 0.74
N ALA A 48 5.57 9.11 -0.03
CA ALA A 48 4.23 9.69 -0.02
C ALA A 48 3.25 8.73 0.69
N LEU A 49 2.21 9.34 1.25
CA LEU A 49 1.06 8.63 1.82
C LEU A 49 -0.17 8.91 0.96
N GLU A 50 -0.84 7.85 0.52
CA GLU A 50 -1.99 7.93 -0.37
C GLU A 50 -3.12 7.02 0.11
N LYS A 51 -4.33 7.25 -0.41
CA LYS A 51 -5.44 6.31 -0.27
C LYS A 51 -5.24 5.15 -1.25
N SER A 52 -5.71 3.97 -0.87
CA SER A 52 -5.76 2.82 -1.78
C SER A 52 -6.71 3.07 -2.96
N ASP A 53 -6.28 2.69 -4.15
CA ASP A 53 -7.09 2.66 -5.37
C ASP A 53 -7.63 1.24 -5.66
N ALA A 54 -8.21 1.03 -6.85
CA ALA A 54 -8.79 -0.24 -7.25
C ALA A 54 -7.73 -1.36 -7.44
N ASP A 55 -6.53 -1.02 -7.93
CA ASP A 55 -5.44 -2.00 -8.09
C ASP A 55 -4.88 -2.41 -6.71
N ASP A 56 -4.84 -1.44 -5.78
CA ASP A 56 -4.49 -1.67 -4.39
C ASP A 56 -5.53 -2.54 -3.67
N GLU A 57 -6.83 -2.38 -3.96
CA GLU A 57 -7.89 -3.20 -3.35
C GLU A 57 -7.64 -4.70 -3.58
N LEU A 58 -7.44 -5.10 -4.83
CA LEU A 58 -7.18 -6.50 -5.20
C LEU A 58 -5.95 -7.01 -4.47
N THR A 59 -4.88 -6.22 -4.48
CA THR A 59 -3.63 -6.56 -3.81
C THR A 59 -3.80 -6.76 -2.30
N ILE A 60 -4.50 -5.85 -1.63
CA ILE A 60 -4.76 -5.91 -0.17
C ILE A 60 -5.60 -7.14 0.15
N ARG A 61 -6.64 -7.42 -0.64
CA ARG A 61 -7.51 -8.58 -0.47
C ARG A 61 -6.72 -9.89 -0.57
N ASP A 62 -5.87 -10.01 -1.58
CA ASP A 62 -5.01 -11.19 -1.78
C ASP A 62 -4.02 -11.38 -0.63
N LEU A 63 -3.37 -10.31 -0.19
CA LEU A 63 -2.45 -10.35 0.95
C LEU A 63 -3.15 -10.77 2.24
N LEU A 64 -4.36 -10.27 2.50
CA LEU A 64 -5.17 -10.65 3.65
C LEU A 64 -5.63 -12.12 3.58
N HIS A 65 -6.12 -12.58 2.43
CA HIS A 65 -6.53 -13.97 2.23
C HIS A 65 -5.35 -14.93 2.42
N ASN A 66 -4.20 -14.62 1.81
CA ASN A 66 -2.99 -15.43 1.98
C ASN A 66 -2.56 -15.45 3.44
N HIS A 67 -2.54 -14.30 4.11
CA HIS A 67 -2.19 -14.25 5.53
C HIS A 67 -3.17 -15.09 6.38
N TYR A 68 -4.48 -14.96 6.17
CA TYR A 68 -5.47 -15.79 6.86
C TYR A 68 -5.26 -17.28 6.59
N ARG A 69 -5.14 -17.66 5.31
CA ARG A 69 -4.93 -19.05 4.89
C ARG A 69 -3.71 -19.70 5.54
N TYR A 70 -2.59 -18.98 5.62
CA TYR A 70 -1.34 -19.54 6.14
C TYR A 70 -1.21 -19.45 7.66
N THR A 71 -2.01 -18.64 8.35
CA THR A 71 -1.83 -18.37 9.79
C THR A 71 -3.08 -18.56 10.64
N ASN A 72 -4.25 -18.74 10.03
CA ASN A 72 -5.56 -18.66 10.69
C ASN A 72 -5.75 -17.38 11.53
N SER A 73 -5.13 -16.27 11.11
CA SER A 73 -5.16 -15.00 11.84
C SER A 73 -6.60 -14.49 12.04
N PRO A 74 -7.08 -14.35 13.29
CA PRO A 74 -8.42 -13.83 13.56
C PRO A 74 -8.56 -12.36 13.14
N VAL A 75 -7.46 -11.59 13.18
CA VAL A 75 -7.41 -10.20 12.72
C VAL A 75 -7.64 -10.15 11.21
N ALA A 76 -6.95 -11.00 10.45
CA ALA A 76 -7.11 -11.07 9.00
C ALA A 76 -8.54 -11.48 8.63
N LYS A 77 -9.10 -12.47 9.33
CA LYS A 77 -10.49 -12.90 9.15
C LYS A 77 -11.47 -11.74 9.38
N GLN A 78 -11.36 -11.04 10.50
CA GLN A 78 -12.24 -9.90 10.81
C GLN A 78 -12.14 -8.79 9.75
N MET A 79 -10.92 -8.52 9.26
CA MET A 79 -10.68 -7.56 8.20
C MET A 79 -11.31 -7.99 6.87
N LEU A 80 -11.26 -9.27 6.53
CA LEU A 80 -11.91 -9.83 5.34
C LEU A 80 -13.45 -9.80 5.46
N ASP A 81 -13.99 -10.11 6.64
CA ASP A 81 -15.43 -10.09 6.90
C ASP A 81 -16.03 -8.67 6.78
N ASN A 82 -15.23 -7.63 7.07
CA ASN A 82 -15.64 -6.22 7.00
C ASN A 82 -14.83 -5.42 5.96
N PHE A 83 -14.45 -6.08 4.86
CA PHE A 83 -13.39 -5.61 3.98
C PHE A 83 -13.59 -4.18 3.44
N ASN A 84 -14.81 -3.82 3.03
CA ASN A 84 -15.07 -2.49 2.46
C ASN A 84 -14.79 -1.34 3.44
N ASP A 85 -15.05 -1.54 4.73
CA ASP A 85 -14.76 -0.53 5.76
C ASP A 85 -13.31 -0.59 6.23
N THR A 86 -12.71 -1.79 6.22
CA THR A 86 -11.29 -1.97 6.46
C THR A 86 -10.45 -1.27 5.38
N LEU A 87 -10.83 -1.40 4.10
CA LEU A 87 -10.11 -0.82 2.97
C LEU A 87 -9.97 0.70 3.08
N LYS A 88 -11.02 1.39 3.52
CA LYS A 88 -11.03 2.86 3.73
C LYS A 88 -10.00 3.34 4.75
N LYS A 89 -9.50 2.44 5.61
CA LYS A 89 -8.52 2.74 6.67
C LYS A 89 -7.11 2.31 6.29
N PHE A 90 -6.91 1.71 5.12
CA PHE A 90 -5.56 1.46 4.62
C PHE A 90 -4.95 2.74 4.06
N VAL A 91 -3.69 2.98 4.46
CA VAL A 91 -2.83 4.01 3.89
C VAL A 91 -1.76 3.31 3.07
N LYS A 92 -1.65 3.72 1.81
CA LYS A 92 -0.58 3.32 0.90
C LYS A 92 0.65 4.17 1.16
N VAL A 93 1.80 3.54 1.34
CA VAL A 93 3.11 4.17 1.47
C VAL A 93 3.93 3.78 0.25
N MET A 94 4.45 4.79 -0.45
CA MET A 94 5.23 4.58 -1.66
C MET A 94 6.36 5.61 -1.76
N PRO A 95 7.57 5.22 -2.16
CA PRO A 95 8.66 6.16 -2.43
C PRO A 95 8.29 7.14 -3.54
N LEU A 96 8.68 8.41 -3.39
CA LEU A 96 8.34 9.47 -4.33
C LEU A 96 8.85 9.17 -5.75
N GLU A 97 10.10 8.72 -5.88
CA GLU A 97 10.68 8.40 -7.19
C GLU A 97 10.03 7.17 -7.82
N TYR A 98 9.76 6.14 -7.02
CA TYR A 98 9.07 4.95 -7.48
C TYR A 98 7.66 5.28 -7.98
N LYS A 99 6.94 6.14 -7.25
CA LYS A 99 5.64 6.66 -7.66
C LYS A 99 5.70 7.35 -9.02
N ARG A 100 6.65 8.27 -9.20
CA ARG A 100 6.83 9.01 -10.47
C ARG A 100 6.98 8.06 -11.66
N ILE A 101 7.81 7.03 -11.51
CA ILE A 101 8.04 6.02 -12.57
C ILE A 101 6.75 5.24 -12.88
N LEU A 102 5.96 4.86 -11.86
CA LEU A 102 4.70 4.16 -12.07
C LEU A 102 3.64 5.02 -12.77
N GLU A 103 3.55 6.30 -12.40
CA GLU A 103 2.63 7.25 -13.03
C GLU A 103 3.00 7.49 -14.51
N GLN A 104 4.29 7.64 -14.82
CA GLN A 104 4.78 7.76 -16.20
C GLN A 104 4.40 6.53 -17.02
N LYS A 105 4.68 5.32 -16.52
CA LYS A 105 4.30 4.07 -17.21
C LYS A 105 2.79 3.93 -17.43
N LYS A 106 1.99 4.39 -16.46
CA LYS A 106 0.52 4.37 -16.57
C LYS A 106 0.04 5.33 -17.66
N LEU A 107 0.70 6.47 -17.81
CA LEU A 107 0.41 7.45 -18.86
C LEU A 107 0.81 6.94 -20.25
N GLU A 108 2.03 6.40 -20.40
CA GLU A 108 2.53 5.79 -21.65
C GLU A 108 1.56 4.71 -22.13
N LYS A 109 1.21 3.75 -21.27
CA LYS A 109 0.27 2.68 -21.62
C LYS A 109 -1.11 3.21 -22.06
N LYS A 110 -1.55 4.33 -21.47
CA LYS A 110 -2.84 4.95 -21.83
C LYS A 110 -2.77 5.62 -23.21
N LEU A 111 -1.63 6.22 -23.56
CA LEU A 111 -1.41 6.82 -24.87
C LEU A 111 -1.34 5.74 -25.96
N ASP A 112 -0.57 4.67 -25.74
CA ASP A 112 -0.48 3.54 -26.68
C ASP A 112 -1.85 2.93 -26.98
N LEU A 113 -2.72 2.80 -25.96
CA LEU A 113 -4.09 2.29 -26.14
C LEU A 113 -4.96 3.24 -26.97
N ALA A 114 -4.74 4.55 -26.89
CA ALA A 114 -5.49 5.53 -27.67
C ALA A 114 -5.07 5.49 -29.15
N GLU A 115 -3.77 5.39 -29.43
CA GLU A 115 -3.24 5.36 -30.81
C GLU A 115 -3.61 4.07 -31.58
N VAL A 116 -3.84 2.95 -30.89
CA VAL A 116 -4.28 1.68 -31.50
C VAL A 116 -5.79 1.65 -31.75
N SER A 117 -6.54 2.60 -31.17
CA SER A 117 -8.00 2.68 -31.29
C SER A 117 -8.48 3.57 -32.46
N ASP A 118 -7.55 4.24 -33.14
CA ASP A 118 -7.76 5.06 -34.36
C ASP A 118 -7.36 4.27 -35.62
#